data_AF-A0A7K6B9W3-F1
#
_entry.id   AF-A0A7K6B9W3-F1
#
_cell.length_a   1.000
_cell.length_b   1.000
_cell.length_c   1.000
_cell.angle_alpha   90.00
_cell.angle_beta   90.00
_cell.angle_gamma   90.00
#
_symmetry.space_group_name_H-M   'P 1'
#
loop_
_entity.id
_entity.type
_entity.pdbx_description
1 polymer ?
#
loop_
_entity_poly.entity_id
_entity_poly.type
_entity_poly.pdbx_seq_one_letter_code
_entity_poly.pdbx_strand_id
1 'polypeptide(L)'
;MAPGPPPTAAEAYRPNAYVSLPASLDPETYDSSPEKRRAEAERLAIRARLKRQYQLQLNNPNAPAVIEDPALLRWAYARTQNVYPTFRPTPKTSFLGAVFALGPIIFWIAAFKLDRDRKEKLIKEGKYERPFSV
;
A
#
# COMPACT_ATOMS: atom_id res chain seq x y z
N MET A 1 47.62 11.35 7.08
CA MET A 1 46.39 10.54 7.23
C MET A 1 45.99 10.06 5.84
N ALA A 2 46.08 8.75 5.57
CA ALA A 2 45.53 8.21 4.32
C ALA A 2 43.99 8.25 4.40
N PRO A 3 43.28 8.62 3.31
CA PRO A 3 41.83 8.51 3.28
C PRO A 3 41.44 7.04 3.46
N GLY A 4 40.42 6.78 4.28
CA GLY A 4 39.89 5.43 4.49
C GLY A 4 39.37 4.79 3.19
N PRO A 5 39.08 3.48 3.20
CA PRO A 5 38.54 2.79 2.02
C PRO A 5 37.23 3.43 1.55
N PRO A 6 36.96 3.47 0.22
CA PRO A 6 35.73 4.02 -0.31
C PRO A 6 34.51 3.22 0.19
N PRO A 7 33.35 3.87 0.39
CA PRO A 7 32.14 3.19 0.82
C PRO A 7 31.73 2.12 -0.20
N THR A 8 31.21 1.00 0.30
CA THR A 8 30.74 -0.10 -0.55
C THR A 8 29.50 0.31 -1.36
N ALA A 9 29.28 -0.32 -2.51
CA ALA A 9 28.12 0.01 -3.36
C ALA A 9 26.76 -0.19 -2.65
N ALA A 10 26.70 -1.11 -1.69
CA ALA A 10 25.52 -1.33 -0.84
C ALA A 10 25.29 -0.17 0.14
N GLU A 11 26.35 0.39 0.73
CA GLU A 11 26.27 1.56 1.62
C GLU A 11 25.96 2.85 0.85
N ALA A 12 26.41 2.93 -0.41
CA ALA A 12 26.09 4.05 -1.30
C ALA A 12 24.64 4.01 -1.79
N TYR A 13 24.05 2.82 -1.90
CA TYR A 13 22.67 2.64 -2.33
C TYR A 13 21.69 2.97 -1.20
N ARG A 14 20.79 3.93 -1.45
CA ARG A 14 19.76 4.34 -0.48
C ARG A 14 18.40 3.78 -0.90
N PRO A 15 17.94 2.66 -0.32
CA PRO A 15 16.60 2.16 -0.61
C PRO A 15 15.55 3.16 -0.12
N ASN A 16 14.41 3.19 -0.78
CA ASN A 16 13.27 4.00 -0.38
C ASN A 16 12.00 3.13 -0.31
N ALA A 17 10.90 3.70 0.17
CA ALA A 17 9.64 2.96 0.33
C ALA A 17 9.08 2.37 -0.98
N TYR A 18 9.47 2.93 -2.13
CA TYR A 18 9.02 2.54 -3.46
C TYR A 18 10.07 1.75 -4.25
N VAL A 19 11.32 1.73 -3.80
CA VAL A 19 12.48 1.14 -4.48
C VAL A 19 13.29 0.37 -3.43
N SER A 20 13.11 -0.95 -3.44
CA SER A 20 13.80 -1.87 -2.54
C SER A 20 15.28 -2.03 -2.89
N LEU A 21 16.08 -2.43 -1.89
CA LEU A 21 17.47 -2.83 -2.09
C LEU A 21 17.55 -4.01 -3.08
N PRO A 22 18.37 -3.94 -4.15
CA PRO A 22 18.59 -5.07 -5.04
C PRO A 22 19.20 -6.26 -4.28
N ALA A 23 18.75 -7.47 -4.59
CA ALA A 23 19.23 -8.69 -3.93
C ALA A 23 20.76 -8.88 -4.05
N SER A 24 21.38 -8.40 -5.14
CA SER A 24 22.84 -8.48 -5.30
C SER A 24 23.63 -7.59 -4.35
N LEU A 25 23.01 -6.51 -3.86
CA LEU A 25 23.60 -5.56 -2.91
C LEU A 25 23.22 -5.87 -1.46
N ASP A 26 22.23 -6.75 -1.25
CA ASP A 26 21.76 -7.13 0.08
C ASP A 26 22.79 -8.05 0.76
N PRO A 27 23.43 -7.61 1.87
CA PRO A 27 24.41 -8.43 2.58
C PRO A 27 23.82 -9.75 3.07
N GLU A 28 22.53 -9.77 3.41
CA GLU A 28 21.86 -10.99 3.85
C GLU A 28 21.85 -12.05 2.76
N THR A 29 21.81 -11.68 1.48
CA THR A 29 21.74 -12.64 0.36
C THR A 29 22.90 -13.62 0.35
N TYR A 30 24.10 -13.19 0.74
CA TYR A 30 25.31 -14.02 0.78
C TYR A 30 25.53 -14.76 2.10
N ASP A 31 24.66 -14.57 3.10
CA ASP A 31 24.75 -15.33 4.34
C ASP A 31 24.51 -16.83 4.06
N SER A 32 25.46 -17.65 4.49
CA SER A 32 25.47 -19.12 4.34
C SER A 32 25.34 -19.86 5.68
N SER A 33 24.89 -19.14 6.71
CA SER A 33 24.59 -19.69 8.02
C SER A 33 23.70 -20.94 7.93
N PRO A 34 23.94 -21.95 8.81
CA PRO A 34 23.17 -23.19 8.77
C PRO A 34 21.68 -22.97 9.06
N GLU A 35 21.34 -21.96 9.86
CA GLU A 35 19.95 -21.60 10.17
C GLU A 35 19.21 -21.06 8.94
N LYS A 36 19.84 -20.14 8.19
CA LYS A 36 19.26 -19.59 6.97
C LYS A 36 19.04 -20.68 5.91
N ARG A 37 20.00 -21.58 5.74
CA ARG A 37 19.84 -22.75 4.85
C ARG A 37 18.67 -23.65 5.24
N ARG A 38 18.46 -23.87 6.54
CA ARG A 38 17.28 -24.62 7.04
C ARG A 38 15.98 -23.88 6.71
N ALA A 39 15.91 -22.59 7.00
CA ALA A 39 14.73 -21.77 6.70
C ALA A 39 14.41 -21.72 5.19
N GLU A 40 15.44 -21.63 4.33
CA GLU A 40 15.28 -21.68 2.87
C GLU A 40 14.78 -23.05 2.39
N ALA A 41 15.32 -24.14 2.95
CA ALA A 41 14.86 -25.49 2.64
C ALA A 41 13.39 -25.71 3.06
N GLU A 42 12.99 -25.22 4.24
CA GLU A 42 11.59 -25.27 4.70
C GLU A 42 10.66 -24.45 3.80
N ARG A 43 11.05 -23.21 3.44
CA ARG A 43 10.30 -22.37 2.50
C ARG A 43 10.16 -23.04 1.13
N LEU A 44 11.23 -23.68 0.64
CA LEU A 44 11.22 -24.42 -0.63
C LEU A 44 10.33 -25.67 -0.55
N ALA A 45 10.35 -26.40 0.56
CA ALA A 45 9.48 -27.56 0.78
C ALA A 45 8.00 -27.15 0.77
N ILE A 46 7.63 -26.05 1.44
CA ILE A 46 6.27 -25.50 1.41
C ILE A 46 5.89 -25.08 -0.01
N ARG A 47 6.76 -24.35 -0.71
CA ARG A 47 6.54 -23.92 -2.10
C ARG A 47 6.32 -25.11 -3.04
N ALA A 48 7.16 -26.13 -2.93
CA ALA A 48 7.08 -27.34 -3.76
C ALA A 48 5.78 -28.11 -3.49
N ARG A 49 5.39 -28.25 -2.22
CA ARG A 49 4.12 -28.88 -1.83
C ARG A 49 2.91 -28.14 -2.41
N LEU A 50 2.85 -26.81 -2.28
CA LEU A 50 1.76 -26.00 -2.81
C LEU A 50 1.70 -26.06 -4.35
N LYS A 51 2.86 -25.99 -5.02
CA LYS A 51 2.95 -26.12 -6.48
C LYS A 51 2.45 -27.48 -6.96
N ARG A 52 2.84 -28.56 -6.28
CA ARG A 52 2.38 -29.92 -6.61
C ARG A 52 0.86 -30.03 -6.47
N GLN A 53 0.28 -29.52 -5.38
CA GLN A 53 -1.16 -29.54 -5.15
C GLN A 53 -1.91 -28.82 -6.30
N TYR A 54 -1.46 -27.63 -6.66
CA TYR A 54 -2.07 -26.88 -7.76
C TYR A 54 -1.94 -27.60 -9.11
N GLN A 55 -0.77 -28.17 -9.42
CA GLN A 55 -0.55 -28.92 -10.66
C GLN A 55 -1.44 -30.17 -10.75
N LEU A 56 -1.69 -30.87 -9.65
CA LEU A 56 -2.60 -32.02 -9.62
C LEU A 56 -4.05 -31.63 -9.95
N GLN A 57 -4.50 -30.45 -9.47
CA GLN A 57 -5.84 -29.94 -9.78
C GLN A 57 -5.93 -29.45 -11.22
N LEU A 58 -4.90 -28.74 -11.70
CA LEU A 58 -4.86 -28.19 -13.06
C LEU A 58 -4.82 -29.29 -14.13
N ASN A 59 -4.08 -30.36 -13.88
CA ASN A 59 -3.92 -31.46 -14.83
C ASN A 59 -5.03 -32.52 -14.72
N ASN A 60 -6.05 -32.33 -13.88
CA ASN A 60 -7.17 -33.25 -13.76
C ASN A 60 -8.11 -33.10 -14.98
N PRO A 61 -8.38 -34.17 -15.74
CA PRO A 61 -9.29 -34.10 -16.89
C PRO A 61 -10.72 -33.68 -16.52
N ASN A 62 -11.14 -33.90 -15.27
CA ASN A 62 -12.46 -33.53 -14.76
C ASN A 62 -12.38 -32.34 -13.79
N ALA A 63 -11.51 -31.37 -14.05
CA ALA A 63 -11.35 -30.19 -13.20
C ALA A 63 -12.59 -29.27 -13.25
N PRO A 64 -12.92 -28.59 -12.13
CA PRO A 64 -13.93 -27.54 -12.12
C PRO A 64 -13.46 -26.34 -12.96
N ALA A 65 -14.41 -25.52 -13.42
CA ALA A 65 -14.13 -24.34 -14.25
C ALA A 65 -13.20 -23.31 -13.58
N VAL A 66 -13.20 -23.25 -12.24
CA VAL A 66 -12.32 -22.38 -11.46
C VAL A 66 -11.66 -23.20 -10.36
N ILE A 67 -10.33 -23.11 -10.28
CA ILE A 67 -9.56 -23.69 -9.18
C ILE A 67 -9.52 -22.65 -8.06
N GLU A 68 -10.14 -22.97 -6.92
CA GLU A 68 -10.17 -22.07 -5.78
C GLU A 68 -8.78 -21.97 -5.13
N ASP A 69 -8.24 -20.76 -5.03
CA ASP A 69 -7.05 -20.47 -4.25
C ASP A 69 -7.43 -20.03 -2.83
N PRO A 70 -7.19 -20.85 -1.80
CA PRO A 70 -7.50 -20.49 -0.42
C PRO A 70 -6.67 -19.29 0.08
N ALA A 71 -5.51 -19.00 -0.51
CA ALA A 71 -4.74 -17.80 -0.18
C ALA A 71 -5.46 -16.53 -0.66
N LEU A 72 -6.03 -16.55 -1.87
CA LEU A 72 -6.82 -15.45 -2.41
C LEU A 72 -8.11 -15.23 -1.62
N LEU A 73 -8.80 -16.30 -1.24
CA LEU A 73 -10.01 -16.21 -0.41
C LEU A 73 -9.70 -15.60 0.97
N ARG A 74 -8.61 -16.03 1.63
CA ARG A 74 -8.19 -15.44 2.90
C ARG A 74 -7.77 -13.97 2.77
N TRP A 75 -7.11 -13.62 1.67
CA TRP A 75 -6.75 -12.22 1.38
C TRP A 75 -8.00 -11.35 1.20
N ALA A 76 -8.99 -11.83 0.42
CA ALA A 76 -10.25 -11.14 0.23
C ALA A 76 -11.02 -11.00 1.56
N TYR A 77 -11.10 -12.06 2.35
CA TYR A 77 -11.72 -12.06 3.69
C TYR A 77 -11.05 -11.02 4.61
N ALA A 78 -9.72 -11.01 4.66
CA ALA A 78 -8.97 -10.07 5.49
C ALA A 78 -9.24 -8.60 5.12
N ARG A 79 -9.43 -8.31 3.83
CA ARG A 79 -9.68 -6.96 3.30
C ARG A 79 -11.13 -6.49 3.44
N THR A 80 -12.08 -7.40 3.55
CA THR A 80 -13.51 -7.08 3.49
C THR A 80 -14.20 -7.32 4.82
N GLN A 81 -14.13 -8.55 5.33
CA GLN A 81 -14.90 -9.01 6.49
C GLN A 81 -14.15 -8.81 7.80
N ASN A 82 -12.81 -8.91 7.79
CA ASN A 82 -12.02 -8.84 9.02
C ASN A 82 -11.65 -7.42 9.49
N VAL A 83 -12.08 -6.38 8.77
CA VAL A 83 -11.66 -4.99 9.05
C VAL A 83 -12.28 -4.47 10.34
N TYR A 84 -13.60 -4.59 10.50
CA TYR A 84 -14.31 -4.07 11.69
C TYR A 84 -14.11 -4.92 12.95
N PRO A 85 -14.12 -6.28 12.89
CA PRO A 85 -13.88 -7.10 14.08
C PRO A 85 -12.52 -6.87 14.74
N THR A 86 -11.50 -6.51 13.95
CA THR A 86 -10.13 -6.27 14.44
C THR A 86 -9.89 -4.78 14.76
N PHE A 87 -10.86 -3.90 14.48
CA PHE A 87 -10.73 -2.46 14.73
C PHE A 87 -10.80 -2.16 16.24
N ARG A 88 -9.86 -1.33 16.71
CA ARG A 88 -9.84 -0.83 18.09
C ARG A 88 -9.89 0.69 18.08
N PRO A 89 -10.85 1.33 18.79
CA PRO A 89 -10.90 2.78 18.89
C PRO A 89 -9.76 3.28 19.78
N THR A 90 -8.63 3.60 19.17
CA THR A 90 -7.46 4.21 19.83
C THR A 90 -7.40 5.71 19.55
N PRO A 91 -6.70 6.52 20.37
CA PRO A 91 -6.54 7.96 20.10
C PRO A 91 -5.98 8.24 18.70
N LYS A 92 -5.00 7.44 18.23
CA LYS A 92 -4.41 7.57 16.89
C LYS A 92 -5.43 7.32 15.78
N THR A 93 -6.21 6.23 15.89
CA THR A 93 -7.21 5.88 14.87
C THR A 93 -8.38 6.86 14.85
N SER A 94 -8.84 7.31 16.01
CA SER A 94 -9.93 8.28 16.13
C SER A 94 -9.52 9.64 15.56
N PHE A 95 -8.29 10.11 15.88
CA PHE A 95 -7.76 11.35 15.32
C PHE A 95 -7.63 11.27 13.78
N LEU A 96 -7.04 10.19 13.27
CA LEU A 96 -6.87 9.99 11.83
C LEU A 96 -8.23 9.93 11.11
N GLY A 97 -9.20 9.24 11.71
CA GLY A 97 -10.58 9.20 11.22
C GLY A 97 -11.23 10.58 11.18
N ALA A 98 -11.12 11.36 12.25
CA ALA A 98 -11.68 12.71 12.31
C ALA A 98 -11.05 13.66 11.27
N VAL A 99 -9.72 13.64 11.13
CA VAL A 99 -9.00 14.46 10.16
C VAL A 99 -9.42 14.12 8.73
N PHE A 100 -9.47 12.84 8.37
CA PHE A 100 -9.82 12.46 7.00
C PHE A 100 -11.32 12.50 6.70
N ALA A 101 -12.19 12.36 7.70
CA ALA A 101 -13.63 12.48 7.52
C ALA A 101 -14.10 13.94 7.49
N LEU A 102 -13.67 14.76 8.46
CA LEU A 102 -14.14 16.14 8.61
C LEU A 102 -13.28 17.14 7.86
N GLY A 103 -11.97 16.88 7.73
CA GLY A 103 -11.01 17.81 7.11
C GLY A 103 -11.43 18.23 5.70
N PRO A 104 -11.67 17.29 4.76
CA PRO A 104 -12.11 17.64 3.41
C PRO A 104 -13.45 18.39 3.39
N ILE A 105 -14.40 18.02 4.26
CA ILE A 105 -15.72 18.68 4.33
C ILE A 105 -15.57 20.14 4.75
N ILE A 106 -14.85 20.39 5.84
CA ILE A 106 -14.60 21.74 6.36
C ILE A 106 -13.82 22.57 5.34
N PHE A 107 -12.80 21.97 4.71
CA PHE A 107 -12.02 22.61 3.66
C PHE A 107 -12.90 23.09 2.50
N TRP A 108 -13.76 22.23 1.96
CA TRP A 108 -14.62 22.60 0.84
C TRP A 108 -15.71 23.61 1.22
N ILE A 109 -16.27 23.51 2.44
CA ILE A 109 -17.20 24.52 2.96
C ILE A 109 -16.53 25.90 2.96
N ALA A 110 -15.31 26.00 3.49
CA ALA A 110 -14.58 27.26 3.54
C ALA A 110 -14.24 27.77 2.13
N ALA A 111 -13.71 26.91 1.26
CA ALA A 111 -13.36 27.27 -0.11
C ALA A 111 -14.56 27.81 -0.90
N PHE A 112 -15.69 27.11 -0.86
CA PHE A 112 -16.91 27.55 -1.55
C PHE A 112 -17.53 28.78 -0.91
N LYS A 113 -17.48 28.91 0.41
CA LYS A 113 -18.00 30.10 1.10
C LYS A 113 -17.22 31.34 0.67
N LEU A 114 -15.89 31.30 0.69
CA LEU A 114 -15.04 32.42 0.29
C LEU A 114 -15.25 32.80 -1.18
N ASP A 115 -15.35 31.83 -2.07
CA ASP A 115 -15.60 32.08 -3.50
C ASP A 115 -16.98 32.73 -3.72
N ARG A 116 -18.02 32.20 -3.08
CA ARG A 116 -19.38 32.74 -3.15
C ARG A 116 -19.46 34.17 -2.60
N ASP A 117 -18.91 34.40 -1.42
CA ASP A 117 -18.93 35.72 -0.79
C ASP A 117 -18.17 36.75 -1.64
N ARG A 118 -17.03 36.37 -2.23
CA ARG A 118 -16.27 37.21 -3.18
C ARG A 118 -17.09 37.52 -4.43
N LYS A 119 -17.72 36.50 -5.02
CA LYS A 119 -18.55 36.65 -6.23
C LYS A 119 -19.75 37.56 -5.96
N GLU A 120 -20.46 37.34 -4.86
CA GLU A 120 -21.60 38.18 -4.44
C GLU A 120 -21.18 39.63 -4.20
N LYS A 121 -20.01 39.86 -3.59
CA LYS A 121 -19.46 41.22 -3.41
C LYS A 121 -19.17 41.90 -4.76
N LEU A 122 -18.52 41.23 -5.70
CA LEU A 122 -18.23 41.79 -7.02
C LEU A 122 -19.51 42.08 -7.82
N ILE A 123 -20.55 41.27 -7.66
CA ILE A 123 -21.87 41.51 -8.25
C ILE A 123 -22.49 42.79 -7.68
N LYS A 124 -22.48 42.95 -6.35
CA LYS A 124 -23.03 44.14 -5.68
C LYS A 124 -22.29 45.42 -6.07
N GLU A 125 -20.97 45.33 -6.28
CA GLU A 125 -20.15 46.46 -6.74
C GLU A 125 -20.26 46.74 -8.25
N GLY A 126 -21.00 45.92 -9.01
CA GLY A 126 -21.12 46.05 -10.47
C GLY A 126 -19.85 45.70 -11.25
N LYS A 127 -18.83 45.14 -10.58
CA LYS A 127 -17.52 44.79 -11.17
C LYS A 127 -17.46 43.37 -11.72
N TYR A 128 -18.50 42.57 -11.49
CA TYR A 128 -18.55 41.17 -11.94
C TYR A 128 -19.11 41.07 -13.36
N GLU A 129 -18.26 40.71 -14.32
CA GLU A 129 -18.69 40.47 -15.70
C GLU A 129 -19.52 39.19 -15.79
N ARG A 130 -20.77 39.32 -16.25
CA ARG A 130 -21.69 38.20 -16.50
C ARG A 130 -21.95 38.08 -17.99
N PRO A 131 -21.20 37.24 -18.73
CA PRO A 131 -21.34 37.19 -20.18
C PRO A 131 -22.69 36.62 -20.67
N PHE A 132 -23.38 35.80 -19.87
CA PHE A 132 -24.66 35.16 -20.28
C PHE A 132 -25.65 34.93 -19.12
N SER A 133 -26.04 35.97 -18.36
CA SER A 133 -27.13 35.82 -17.38
C SER A 133 -28.43 36.44 -17.91
N VAL A 134 -29.37 35.59 -18.35
CA VAL A 134 -30.81 35.92 -18.39
C VAL A 134 -31.36 35.75 -16.98
#